data_AF-A0A392VWD3-F1
#
_entry.id   AF-A0A392VWD3-F1
#
_cell.length_a   1.000
_cell.length_b   1.000
_cell.length_c   1.000
_cell.angle_alpha   90.00
_cell.angle_beta   90.00
_cell.angle_gamma   90.00
#
_symmetry.space_group_name_H-M   'P 1'
#
loop_
_entity.id
_entity.type
_entity.pdbx_description
1 polymer ?
#
loop_
_entity_poly.entity_id
_entity_poly.type
_entity_poly.pdbx_seq_one_letter_code
_entity_poly.pdbx_strand_id
1 'polypeptide(L)' 'MLLCISEVEARRIMDEIHGGSCGSHIGVRSLTGKVMRAGFYWP' A
#
# COMPACT_ATOMS: atom_id res chain seq x y z
N MET A 1 2.18 -4.62 15.06
CA MET A 1 2.77 -5.81 14.43
C MET A 1 2.54 -5.67 12.94
N LEU A 2 3.59 -5.74 12.10
CA LEU A 2 3.46 -5.67 10.65
C LEU A 2 3.51 -7.09 10.07
N LEU A 3 2.62 -7.38 9.14
CA LEU A 3 2.59 -8.59 8.34
C LEU A 3 3.54 -8.41 7.17
N CYS A 4 4.55 -9.29 7.09
CA CYS A 4 5.37 -9.40 5.91
C CYS A 4 4.54 -10.07 4.80
N ILE A 5 4.41 -9.38 3.68
CA ILE A 5 3.68 -9.85 2.50
C ILE A 5 4.64 -10.02 1.32
N SER A 6 4.30 -10.90 0.40
CA SER A 6 5.05 -11.10 -0.84
C SER A 6 4.94 -9.88 -1.77
N GLU A 7 5.86 -9.77 -2.72
CA GLU A 7 5.83 -8.72 -3.75
C GLU A 7 4.52 -8.75 -4.56
N VAL A 8 3.98 -9.95 -4.81
CA VAL A 8 2.72 -10.15 -5.53
C VAL A 8 1.53 -9.58 -4.76
N GLU A 9 1.46 -9.85 -3.45
CA GLU A 9 0.44 -9.29 -2.56
C GLU A 9 0.59 -7.77 -2.43
N ALA A 10 1.83 -7.29 -2.29
CA ALA A 10 2.13 -5.87 -2.21
C ALA A 10 1.64 -5.12 -3.47
N ARG A 11 1.89 -5.66 -4.67
CA ARG A 11 1.40 -5.09 -5.92
C ARG A 11 -0.12 -5.04 -5.97
N ARG A 12 -0.80 -6.12 -5.57
CA ARG A 12 -2.27 -6.16 -5.53
C ARG A 12 -2.84 -5.10 -4.58
N ILE A 13 -2.29 -4.98 -3.37
CA ILE A 13 -2.71 -3.96 -2.39
C ILE A 13 -2.45 -2.55 -2.92
N MET A 14 -1.31 -2.34 -3.58
CA MET A 14 -0.98 -1.06 -4.22
C MET A 14 -2.00 -0.72 -5.31
N ASP A 15 -2.36 -1.68 -6.17
CA ASP A 15 -3.35 -1.49 -7.25
C ASP A 15 -4.74 -1.18 -6.68
N GLU A 16 -5.16 -1.85 -5.60
CA GLU A 16 -6.42 -1.54 -4.91
C GLU A 16 -6.42 -0.13 -4.32
N ILE A 17 -5.33 0.28 -3.65
CA ILE A 17 -5.21 1.61 -3.05
C ILE A 17 -5.13 2.70 -4.13
N HIS A 18 -4.43 2.44 -5.23
CA HIS A 18 -4.25 3.38 -6.34
C HIS A 18 -5.53 3.50 -7.18
N GLY A 19 -6.17 2.37 -7.50
CA GLY A 19 -7.39 2.29 -8.30
C GLY A 19 -8.66 2.76 -7.57
N GLY A 20 -8.68 2.66 -6.24
CA GLY A 20 -9.78 3.19 -5.42
C GLY A 20 -9.76 4.72 -5.23
N SER A 21 -8.67 5.41 -5.60
CA SER A 21 -8.58 6.87 -5.48
C SER A 21 -8.94 7.55 -6.79
N CYS A 22 -10.22 7.90 -6.93
CA CYS A 22 -10.65 8.82 -7.98
C CYS A 22 -10.07 10.22 -7.67
N GLY A 23 -8.86 10.51 -8.14
CA GLY A 23 -8.40 11.89 -8.35
C GLY A 23 -7.52 12.55 -7.28
N SER A 24 -6.83 11.81 -6.42
CA SER A 24 -5.76 12.42 -5.60
C SER A 24 -4.49 11.61 -5.74
N HIS A 25 -3.50 12.18 -6.43
CA HIS A 25 -2.17 11.58 -6.57
C HIS A 25 -1.54 11.46 -5.18
N ILE A 26 -1.75 10.31 -4.52
CA ILE A 26 -1.22 10.03 -3.20
C ILE A 26 0.28 9.85 -3.38
N GLY A 27 1.07 10.82 -2.93
CA GLY A 27 2.53 10.71 -3.00
C GLY A 27 3.05 9.47 -2.27
N VAL A 28 4.18 8.93 -2.73
CA VAL A 28 4.79 7.67 -2.26
C VAL A 28 4.88 7.55 -0.74
N ARG A 29 5.26 8.62 -0.02
CA ARG A 29 5.32 8.62 1.46
C ARG A 29 3.96 8.39 2.12
N SER A 30 2.92 9.02 1.60
CA SER A 30 1.56 8.88 2.13
C SER A 30 1.01 7.48 1.86
N LEU A 31 1.34 6.91 0.70
CA LEU A 31 1.02 5.54 0.34
C LEU A 31 1.71 4.52 1.24
N THR A 32 3.03 4.60 1.42
CA THR A 32 3.78 3.75 2.36
C THR A 32 3.21 3.87 3.78
N GLY A 33 2.89 5.09 4.22
CA GLY A 33 2.27 5.31 5.52
C GLY A 33 0.89 4.65 5.67
N LYS A 34 0.06 4.65 4.62
CA LYS A 34 -1.23 3.94 4.63
C LYS A 34 -1.03 2.43 4.75
N VAL A 35 -0.09 1.86 3.99
CA VAL A 35 0.15 0.41 4.00
C VAL A 35 0.71 -0.07 5.35
N MET A 36 1.63 0.69 5.95
CA MET A 36 2.17 0.41 7.28
C MET A 36 1.10 0.52 8.37
N ARG A 37 0.21 1.53 8.29
CA ARG A 37 -0.93 1.67 9.23
C ARG A 37 -1.95 0.55 9.07
N ALA A 38 -2.12 0.02 7.85
CA ALA A 38 -2.94 -1.17 7.60
C ALA A 38 -2.28 -2.46 8.10
N GLY A 39 -1.02 -2.39 8.57
CA GLY A 39 -0.32 -3.51 9.16
C GLY A 39 0.48 -4.33 8.15
N PHE A 40 0.78 -3.82 6.95
CA PHE A 40 1.54 -4.56 5.94
C PHE A 40 2.94 -3.98 5.72
N TYR A 41 3.86 -4.85 5.36
CA TYR A 41 5.25 -4.53 5.01
C TYR A 41 5.77 -5.51 3.97
N TRP A 42 6.64 -5.05 3.07
CA TRP A 42 7.44 -5.88 2.18
C TRP A 42 8.86 -5.27 2.11
N PRO A 43 9.94 -6.07 2.17
CA PRO A 43 11.31 -5.59 1.98
C PRO A 43 11.60 -5.09 0.57
#